data_AF-A0A2N5FYZ3-F1
#
_entry.id   AF-A0A2N5FYZ3-F1
#
_cell.length_a   1.000
_cell.length_b   1.000
_cell.length_c   1.000
_cell.angle_alpha   90.00
_cell.angle_beta   90.00
_cell.angle_gamma   90.00
#
_symmetry.space_group_name_H-M   'P 1'
#
loop_
_entity.id
_entity.type
_entity.pdbx_description
1 polymer ?
#
loop_
_entity_poly.entity_id
_entity_poly.type
_entity_poly.pdbx_seq_one_letter_code
_entity_poly.pdbx_strand_id
1 'polypeptide(L)'
;MIKLEENQHILIKEYQDLLITVEEALEYIVASFDNLEKTEGDRLLLDVFQALPYIASASEQLSRLFEKESSSLEGALASFHVVAEKAAMLEGNFGDLEKKQEIIREQLYPAYTGWSQKVQQELSSYTQS
;
A
#
# COMPACT_ATOMS: atom_id res chain seq x y z
N MET A 1 -3.13 20.88 -15.72
CA MET A 1 -3.03 20.84 -14.25
C MET A 1 -4.43 20.92 -13.73
N ILE A 2 -4.98 19.76 -13.39
CA ILE A 2 -6.31 19.62 -12.81
C ILE A 2 -6.49 20.56 -11.63
N LYS A 3 -7.66 21.20 -11.59
CA LYS A 3 -8.11 21.95 -10.43
C LYS A 3 -8.82 20.99 -9.50
N LEU A 4 -8.19 20.68 -8.37
CA LEU A 4 -8.74 19.79 -7.36
C LEU A 4 -9.73 20.56 -6.46
N GLU A 5 -10.80 19.89 -6.09
CA GLU A 5 -11.73 20.33 -5.05
C GLU A 5 -11.18 20.01 -3.65
N GLU A 6 -11.69 20.68 -2.61
CA GLU A 6 -11.21 20.51 -1.23
C GLU A 6 -11.29 19.05 -0.74
N ASN A 7 -12.41 18.37 -1.03
CA ASN A 7 -12.59 16.95 -0.75
C ASN A 7 -11.58 16.05 -1.49
N GLN A 8 -11.13 16.43 -2.69
CA GLN A 8 -10.12 15.68 -3.45
C GLN A 8 -8.74 15.86 -2.84
N HIS A 9 -8.40 17.06 -2.35
CA HIS A 9 -7.17 17.27 -1.59
C HIS A 9 -7.15 16.47 -0.28
N ILE A 10 -8.27 16.43 0.45
CA ILE A 10 -8.42 15.62 1.65
C ILE A 10 -8.23 14.14 1.32
N LEU A 11 -8.91 13.64 0.28
CA LEU A 11 -8.79 12.25 -0.16
C LEU A 11 -7.33 11.88 -0.50
N ILE A 12 -6.62 12.73 -1.25
CA ILE A 12 -5.22 12.46 -1.61
C ILE A 12 -4.34 12.39 -0.36
N LYS A 13 -4.55 13.31 0.60
CA LYS A 13 -3.78 13.33 1.84
C LYS A 13 -4.05 12.09 2.70
N GLU A 14 -5.31 11.77 2.96
CA GLU A 14 -5.70 10.57 3.74
C GLU A 14 -5.20 9.29 3.08
N TYR A 15 -5.22 9.25 1.75
CA TYR A 15 -4.67 8.15 0.99
C TYR A 15 -3.14 8.04 1.18
N GLN A 16 -2.38 9.13 1.07
CA GLN A 16 -0.93 9.13 1.32
C GLN A 16 -0.60 8.70 2.76
N ASP A 17 -1.33 9.22 3.75
CA ASP A 17 -1.15 8.86 5.16
C ASP A 17 -1.43 7.36 5.40
N LEU A 18 -2.46 6.80 4.75
CA LEU A 18 -2.74 5.37 4.78
C LEU A 18 -1.61 4.55 4.14
N LEU A 19 -1.05 5.01 3.01
CA LEU A 19 0.06 4.32 2.35
C LEU A 19 1.29 4.22 3.27
N ILE A 20 1.63 5.32 3.92
CA ILE A 20 2.75 5.38 4.87
C ILE A 20 2.48 4.45 6.05
N THR A 21 1.28 4.49 6.63
CA THR A 21 0.91 3.66 7.79
C THR A 21 1.05 2.17 7.49
N VAL A 22 0.62 1.72 6.31
CA VAL A 22 0.74 0.30 5.91
C VAL A 22 2.19 -0.07 5.59
N GLU A 23 2.98 0.82 5.01
CA GLU A 23 4.43 0.60 4.79
C GLU A 23 5.17 0.38 6.12
N GLU A 24 4.94 1.26 7.10
CA GLU A 24 5.50 1.16 8.45
C GLU A 24 5.06 -0.13 9.17
N ALA A 25 3.79 -0.52 9.02
CA ALA A 25 3.29 -1.76 9.59
C ALA A 25 3.97 -2.99 8.98
N LEU A 26 4.14 -3.03 7.66
CA LEU A 26 4.84 -4.12 6.98
C LEU A 26 6.33 -4.18 7.37
N GLU A 27 7.00 -3.03 7.48
CA GLU A 27 8.38 -2.96 7.97
C GLU A 27 8.47 -3.53 9.40
N TYR A 28 7.54 -3.16 10.28
CA TYR A 28 7.49 -3.70 11.64
C TYR A 28 7.30 -5.22 11.64
N ILE A 29 6.37 -5.73 10.83
CA ILE A 29 6.09 -7.17 10.71
C ILE A 29 7.34 -7.91 10.25
N VAL A 30 8.00 -7.47 9.19
CA VAL A 30 9.22 -8.12 8.68
C VAL A 30 10.31 -8.16 9.76
N ALA A 31 10.50 -7.06 10.48
CA ALA A 31 11.48 -6.98 11.57
C ALA A 31 11.08 -7.80 12.81
N SER A 32 9.81 -8.16 12.98
CA SER A 32 9.34 -9.02 14.07
C SER A 32 9.73 -10.49 13.88
N PHE A 33 9.99 -10.92 12.64
CA PHE A 33 10.36 -12.31 12.35
C PHE A 33 11.67 -12.73 13.01
N ASP A 34 12.59 -11.78 13.22
CA ASP A 34 13.89 -12.01 13.87
C ASP A 34 13.97 -11.40 15.28
N ASN A 35 12.89 -10.77 15.77
CA ASN A 35 12.88 -10.07 17.07
C ASN A 35 11.68 -10.49 17.94
N LEU A 36 11.95 -11.33 18.94
CA LEU A 36 10.95 -11.84 19.89
C LEU A 36 10.30 -10.76 20.79
N GLU A 37 10.88 -9.57 20.89
CA GLU A 37 10.28 -8.46 21.63
C GLU A 37 9.14 -7.77 20.85
N LYS A 38 9.03 -8.03 19.54
CA LYS A 38 7.96 -7.51 18.68
C LYS A 38 6.77 -8.48 18.65
N THR A 39 5.83 -8.30 19.57
CA THR A 39 4.69 -9.21 19.77
C THR A 39 3.49 -8.95 18.86
N GLU A 40 3.44 -7.78 18.22
CA GLU A 40 2.23 -7.31 17.52
C GLU A 40 2.18 -7.71 16.03
N GLY A 41 3.15 -8.50 15.53
CA GLY A 41 3.27 -8.80 14.10
C GLY A 41 2.02 -9.43 13.48
N ASP A 42 1.40 -10.41 14.14
CA ASP A 42 0.20 -11.06 13.61
C ASP A 42 -1.04 -10.15 13.63
N ARG A 43 -1.15 -9.27 14.64
CA ARG A 43 -2.23 -8.27 14.72
C ARG A 43 -2.08 -7.23 13.60
N LEU A 44 -0.87 -6.68 13.44
CA LEU A 44 -0.59 -5.71 12.39
C LEU A 44 -0.79 -6.32 11.00
N LEU A 45 -0.48 -7.60 10.82
CA LEU A 45 -0.74 -8.29 9.56
C LEU A 45 -2.25 -8.31 9.24
N LEU A 46 -3.12 -8.54 10.23
CA LEU A 46 -4.57 -8.45 10.04
C LEU A 46 -4.99 -7.02 9.66
N ASP A 47 -4.48 -6.02 10.36
CA ASP A 47 -4.79 -4.61 10.09
C ASP A 47 -4.36 -4.21 8.66
N VAL A 48 -3.18 -4.66 8.20
CA VAL A 48 -2.71 -4.47 6.83
C VAL A 48 -3.67 -5.11 5.83
N PHE A 49 -4.07 -6.36 6.04
CA PHE A 49 -4.99 -7.06 5.14
C PHE A 49 -6.37 -6.40 5.09
N GLN A 50 -6.83 -5.81 6.19
CA GLN A 50 -8.06 -5.03 6.23
C GLN A 50 -7.93 -3.70 5.48
N ALA A 51 -6.74 -3.10 5.43
CA ALA A 51 -6.48 -1.85 4.72
C ALA A 51 -6.39 -2.02 3.19
N LEU A 52 -5.89 -3.16 2.68
CA LEU A 52 -5.65 -3.37 1.25
C LEU A 52 -6.89 -3.12 0.36
N PRO A 53 -8.13 -3.56 0.71
CA PRO A 53 -9.32 -3.24 -0.09
C PRO A 53 -9.62 -1.74 -0.17
N TYR A 54 -9.39 -0.99 0.92
CA TYR A 54 -9.56 0.46 0.92
C TYR A 54 -8.54 1.15 0.01
N ILE A 55 -7.29 0.69 0.07
CA ILE A 55 -6.22 1.16 -0.82
C ILE A 55 -6.57 0.86 -2.28
N ALA A 56 -7.08 -0.33 -2.59
CA ALA A 56 -7.49 -0.69 -3.95
C ALA A 56 -8.59 0.25 -4.47
N SER A 57 -9.62 0.47 -3.66
CA SER A 57 -10.75 1.34 -4.04
C SER A 57 -10.31 2.79 -4.22
N ALA A 58 -9.49 3.31 -3.30
CA ALA A 58 -8.95 4.66 -3.41
C ALA A 58 -8.02 4.81 -4.62
N SER A 59 -7.19 3.79 -4.90
CA SER A 59 -6.33 3.76 -6.08
C SER A 59 -7.14 3.86 -7.36
N GLU A 60 -8.22 3.08 -7.49
CA GLU A 60 -9.11 3.13 -8.65
C GLU A 60 -9.79 4.49 -8.80
N GLN A 61 -10.29 5.06 -7.70
CA GLN A 61 -10.93 6.38 -7.71
C GLN A 61 -9.95 7.48 -8.14
N LEU A 62 -8.72 7.47 -7.59
CA LEU A 62 -7.67 8.42 -7.95
C LEU A 62 -7.17 8.20 -9.38
N SER A 63 -7.07 6.95 -9.83
CA SER A 63 -6.67 6.62 -11.21
C SER A 63 -7.61 7.27 -12.22
N ARG A 64 -8.93 7.21 -11.96
CA ARG A 64 -9.95 7.87 -12.78
C ARG A 64 -9.89 9.40 -12.68
N LEU A 65 -9.58 9.94 -11.49
CA LEU A 65 -9.44 11.39 -11.29
C LEU A 65 -8.27 11.96 -12.12
N PHE A 66 -7.16 11.23 -12.22
CA PHE A 66 -5.92 11.68 -12.88
C PHE A 66 -5.73 11.16 -14.31
N GLU A 67 -6.67 10.36 -14.85
CA GLU A 67 -6.58 9.70 -16.17
C GLU A 67 -6.19 10.65 -17.31
N LYS A 68 -6.70 11.89 -17.30
CA LYS A 68 -6.46 12.90 -18.35
C LYS A 68 -5.28 13.83 -18.08
N GLU A 69 -4.66 13.71 -16.91
CA GLU A 69 -3.68 14.68 -16.41
C GLU A 69 -2.28 14.10 -16.30
N SER A 70 -2.19 12.84 -15.86
CA SER A 70 -0.90 12.16 -15.71
C SER A 70 -1.06 10.66 -15.96
N SER A 71 -0.60 10.21 -17.12
CA SER A 71 -0.55 8.78 -17.46
C SER A 71 0.45 8.01 -16.59
N SER A 72 1.48 8.68 -16.05
CA SER A 72 2.43 8.06 -15.11
C SER A 72 1.76 7.76 -13.77
N LEU A 73 0.98 8.71 -13.23
CA LEU A 73 0.24 8.54 -11.98
C LEU A 73 -0.90 7.54 -12.14
N GLU A 74 -1.67 7.63 -13.22
CA GLU A 74 -2.73 6.67 -13.56
C GLU A 74 -2.16 5.24 -13.63
N GLY A 75 -1.09 5.03 -14.41
CA GLY A 75 -0.43 3.73 -14.49
C GLY A 75 0.18 3.25 -13.16
N ALA A 76 0.68 4.17 -12.32
CA ALA A 76 1.18 3.81 -10.98
C ALA A 76 0.03 3.33 -10.07
N LEU A 77 -1.09 4.05 -10.02
CA LEU A 77 -2.27 3.67 -9.23
C LEU A 77 -2.87 2.35 -9.72
N ALA A 78 -3.01 2.18 -11.04
CA ALA A 78 -3.52 0.94 -11.64
C ALA A 78 -2.64 -0.28 -11.35
N SER A 79 -1.34 -0.08 -11.10
CA SER A 79 -0.41 -1.17 -10.78
C SER A 79 -0.54 -1.77 -9.38
N PHE A 80 -1.48 -1.28 -8.55
CA PHE A 80 -1.78 -1.87 -7.24
C PHE A 80 -2.18 -3.36 -7.32
N HIS A 81 -2.72 -3.83 -8.45
CA HIS A 81 -3.04 -5.25 -8.66
C HIS A 81 -1.84 -6.17 -8.39
N VAL A 82 -0.60 -5.72 -8.66
CA VAL A 82 0.62 -6.49 -8.36
C VAL A 82 0.77 -6.72 -6.86
N VAL A 83 0.48 -5.71 -6.04
CA VAL A 83 0.48 -5.83 -4.57
C VAL A 83 -0.61 -6.80 -4.12
N ALA A 84 -1.81 -6.70 -4.71
CA ALA A 84 -2.93 -7.59 -4.41
C ALA A 84 -2.60 -9.06 -4.77
N GLU A 85 -1.93 -9.30 -5.90
CA GLU A 85 -1.45 -10.64 -6.28
C GLU A 85 -0.47 -11.21 -5.24
N LYS A 86 0.46 -10.39 -4.72
CA LYS A 86 1.39 -10.82 -3.67
C LYS A 86 0.68 -11.09 -2.35
N ALA A 87 -0.30 -10.27 -1.99
CA ALA A 87 -1.11 -10.48 -0.80
C ALA A 87 -1.92 -11.78 -0.91
N ALA A 88 -2.48 -12.09 -2.07
CA ALA A 88 -3.24 -13.32 -2.32
C ALA A 88 -2.40 -14.60 -2.15
N MET A 89 -1.07 -14.53 -2.30
CA MET A 89 -0.18 -15.68 -2.03
C MET A 89 -0.24 -16.15 -0.57
N LEU A 90 -0.64 -15.27 0.37
CA LEU A 90 -0.81 -15.64 1.78
C LEU A 90 -2.08 -16.45 2.05
N GLU A 91 -3.05 -16.43 1.13
CA GLU A 91 -4.25 -17.26 1.25
C GLU A 91 -3.87 -18.74 1.36
N GLY A 92 -4.39 -19.40 2.40
CA GLY A 92 -4.04 -20.79 2.70
C GLY A 92 -2.67 -21.01 3.35
N ASN A 93 -1.80 -19.99 3.41
CA ASN A 93 -0.45 -20.08 4.00
C ASN A 93 -0.32 -19.40 5.37
N PHE A 94 -1.37 -18.77 5.91
CA PHE A 94 -1.32 -18.11 7.23
C PHE A 94 -0.91 -19.03 8.41
N GLY A 95 -1.21 -20.33 8.32
CA GLY A 95 -0.86 -21.32 9.33
C GLY A 95 0.55 -21.90 9.21
N ASP A 96 1.22 -21.69 8.07
CA ASP A 96 2.60 -22.11 7.83
C ASP A 96 3.52 -20.93 8.14
N LEU A 97 4.21 -20.96 9.29
CA LEU A 97 5.02 -19.84 9.74
C LEU A 97 6.15 -19.51 8.77
N GLU A 98 6.86 -20.51 8.27
CA GLU A 98 8.00 -20.33 7.37
C GLU A 98 7.52 -19.75 6.04
N LYS A 99 6.45 -20.33 5.46
CA LYS A 99 5.90 -19.85 4.20
C LYS A 99 5.28 -18.46 4.32
N LYS A 100 4.57 -18.18 5.42
CA LYS A 100 4.02 -16.84 5.72
C LYS A 100 5.13 -15.79 5.76
N GLN A 101 6.20 -16.06 6.49
CA GLN A 101 7.33 -15.12 6.61
C GLN A 101 8.04 -14.91 5.27
N GLU A 102 8.30 -15.98 4.52
CA GLU A 102 8.90 -15.92 3.18
C GLU A 102 8.08 -15.02 2.25
N ILE A 103 6.76 -15.25 2.17
CA ILE A 103 5.88 -14.46 1.30
C ILE A 103 5.85 -12.99 1.73
N ILE A 104 5.74 -12.71 3.03
CA ILE A 104 5.69 -11.32 3.51
C ILE A 104 7.00 -10.59 3.22
N ARG A 105 8.13 -11.18 3.60
CA ARG A 105 9.46 -10.56 3.50
C ARG A 105 9.94 -10.42 2.06
N GLU A 106 9.77 -11.46 1.23
CA GLU A 106 10.40 -11.53 -0.08
C GLU A 106 9.46 -11.11 -1.23
N GLN A 107 8.14 -11.05 -0.98
CA GLN A 107 7.16 -10.75 -2.02
C GLN A 107 6.30 -9.53 -1.68
N LEU A 108 5.51 -9.61 -0.61
CA LEU A 108 4.50 -8.59 -0.31
C LEU A 108 5.13 -7.25 0.08
N TYR A 109 6.07 -7.25 1.03
CA TYR A 109 6.69 -6.02 1.51
C TYR A 109 7.42 -5.26 0.40
N PRO A 110 8.33 -5.88 -0.39
CA PRO A 110 8.99 -5.20 -1.49
C PRO A 110 8.03 -4.70 -2.57
N ALA A 111 6.98 -5.48 -2.89
CA ALA A 111 5.97 -5.07 -3.87
C ALA A 111 5.18 -3.84 -3.38
N TYR A 112 4.76 -3.85 -2.11
CA TYR A 112 4.05 -2.74 -1.50
C TYR A 112 4.90 -1.48 -1.48
N THR A 113 6.10 -1.55 -0.91
CA THR A 113 7.01 -0.41 -0.75
C THR A 113 7.42 0.20 -2.09
N GLY A 114 7.77 -0.62 -3.09
CA GLY A 114 8.12 -0.12 -4.41
C GLY A 114 6.96 0.60 -5.10
N TRP A 115 5.74 0.08 -4.93
CA TRP A 115 4.54 0.69 -5.48
C TRP A 115 4.13 1.97 -4.71
N SER A 116 4.09 1.93 -3.37
CA SER A 116 3.68 3.06 -2.53
C SER A 116 4.58 4.28 -2.75
N GLN A 117 5.90 4.07 -2.81
CA GLN A 117 6.87 5.14 -3.04
C GLN A 117 6.70 5.78 -4.42
N LYS A 118 6.46 4.97 -5.45
CA LYS A 118 6.19 5.48 -6.81
C LYS A 118 4.92 6.34 -6.82
N VAL A 119 3.83 5.88 -6.21
CA VAL A 119 2.57 6.64 -6.13
C VAL A 119 2.75 7.93 -5.33
N GLN A 120 3.43 7.89 -4.19
CA GLN A 120 3.71 9.06 -3.36
C GLN A 120 4.56 10.11 -4.11
N GLN A 121 5.56 9.67 -4.87
CA GLN A 121 6.40 10.54 -5.68
C GLN A 121 5.58 11.29 -6.74
N GLU A 122 4.70 10.58 -7.46
CA GLU A 122 3.82 11.18 -8.47
C GLU A 122 2.79 12.14 -7.84
N LEU A 123 2.25 11.81 -6.65
CA LEU A 123 1.28 12.64 -5.93
C LEU A 123 1.90 13.89 -5.29
N SER A 124 3.21 13.91 -5.02
CA SER A 124 3.88 15.04 -4.36
C SER A 124 3.69 16.38 -5.06
N SER A 125 3.53 16.37 -6.39
CA SER A 125 3.29 17.56 -7.21
C SER A 125 1.89 18.17 -7.04
N TYR A 126 0.98 17.48 -6.36
CA TYR A 126 -0.42 17.88 -6.16
C TYR A 126 -0.76 18.19 -4.69
N THR A 127 0.15 17.91 -3.76
CA THR A 127 -0.03 18.14 -2.32
C THR A 127 0.93 19.18 -1.74
N GLN A 128 1.95 19.61 -2.48
CA GLN A 128 2.72 20.81 -2.16
C GLN A 128 2.02 22.05 -2.74
N SER A 129 1.25 22.76 -1.92
CA SER A 129 0.74 24.12 -2.15
C SER A 129 0.69 24.89 -0.85
#